data_AF-A0A7T0KPQ4-F1
#
_entry.id   AF-A0A7T0KPQ4-F1
#
_cell.length_a   1.000
_cell.length_b   1.000
_cell.length_c   1.000
_cell.angle_alpha   90.00
_cell.angle_beta   90.00
_cell.angle_gamma   90.00
#
_symmetry.space_group_name_H-M   'P 1'
#
loop_
_entity.id
_entity.type
_entity.pdbx_description
1 polymer ?
#
loop_
_entity_poly.entity_id
_entity_poly.type
_entity_poly.pdbx_seq_one_letter_code
_entity_poly.pdbx_strand_id
1 'polypeptide(L)'
;MKLTAAVLAASTMLCAPLATAQVADPDPALQQQVSAEERIAPAGERTVISHGHADLGATYVDGQLVFLVRDDSEVPPVWRHLDDVVFQVGDEAVQTLPETGDFDFTGAKPGENVWVIPQTEVAGVPWLGWNTQAPALLERSSAGVSLEFRGHDGPGDFSLFLQPGGFHQPQQLWNSRLEGTQPMWVQPNTHTHANWVFTGPGVHLVGVRAVVKDNAGQVHTDDQVVRIAIGTDPAEAFDTEFAGPAAAQRSTNLVALGIALAVGAVVVALAVIAALRASQRRRK
;
A
#
# COMPACT_ATOMS: atom_id res chain seq x y z
N MET A 1 -68.37 7.79 36.61
CA MET A 1 -66.98 7.68 37.09
C MET A 1 -66.28 6.57 36.31
N LYS A 2 -65.70 6.89 35.15
CA LYS A 2 -64.80 6.03 34.37
C LYS A 2 -63.79 6.92 33.65
N LEU A 3 -62.53 6.53 33.78
CA LEU A 3 -61.31 7.29 33.54
C LEU A 3 -61.05 7.62 32.07
N THR A 4 -60.60 8.84 31.81
CA THR A 4 -59.89 9.25 30.60
C THR A 4 -58.45 8.75 30.66
N ALA A 5 -58.05 7.89 29.71
CA ALA A 5 -56.66 7.49 29.52
C ALA A 5 -55.95 8.52 28.64
N ALA A 6 -54.99 9.24 29.19
CA ALA A 6 -54.05 10.05 28.43
C ALA A 6 -52.92 9.14 27.92
N VAL A 7 -52.78 9.02 26.60
CA VAL A 7 -51.63 8.35 25.97
C VAL A 7 -50.48 9.34 25.93
N LEU A 8 -49.46 9.10 26.76
CA LEU A 8 -48.19 9.82 26.70
C LEU A 8 -47.34 9.16 25.60
N ALA A 9 -47.18 9.82 24.46
CA ALA A 9 -46.25 9.39 23.42
C ALA A 9 -44.82 9.76 23.86
N ALA A 10 -44.10 8.79 24.43
CA ALA A 10 -42.67 8.91 24.69
C ALA A 10 -41.93 8.90 23.34
N SER A 11 -41.48 10.06 22.88
CA SER A 11 -40.63 10.19 21.70
C SER A 11 -39.21 9.80 22.10
N THR A 12 -38.78 8.61 21.72
CA THR A 12 -37.38 8.17 21.80
C THR A 12 -36.58 8.89 20.71
N MET A 13 -35.89 9.98 21.08
CA MET A 13 -34.83 10.54 20.23
C MET A 13 -33.68 9.53 20.16
N LEU A 14 -33.61 8.77 19.07
CA LEU A 14 -32.38 8.10 18.68
C LEU A 14 -31.35 9.20 18.34
N CYS A 15 -30.38 9.40 19.22
CA CYS A 15 -29.16 10.13 18.90
C CYS A 15 -28.36 9.25 17.94
N ALA A 16 -28.44 9.52 16.64
CA ALA A 16 -27.47 8.98 15.70
C ALA A 16 -26.10 9.63 15.99
N PRO A 17 -24.99 8.88 16.00
CA PRO A 17 -23.67 9.49 16.06
C PRO A 17 -23.53 10.41 14.85
N LEU A 18 -23.25 11.69 15.11
CA LEU A 18 -22.85 12.64 14.09
C LEU A 18 -21.62 12.07 13.40
N ALA A 19 -21.79 11.63 12.15
CA ALA A 19 -20.67 11.50 11.24
C ALA A 19 -20.02 12.88 11.17
N THR A 20 -18.81 13.01 11.71
CA THR A 20 -17.96 14.16 11.43
C THR A 20 -17.67 14.12 9.93
N ALA A 21 -18.46 14.88 9.16
CA ALA A 21 -18.10 15.24 7.81
C ALA A 21 -16.73 15.94 7.89
N GLN A 22 -15.75 15.38 7.19
CA GLN A 22 -14.41 15.95 7.10
C GLN A 22 -14.55 17.38 6.55
N VAL A 23 -14.03 18.36 7.28
CA VAL A 23 -13.82 19.69 6.71
C VAL A 23 -12.80 19.50 5.59
N ALA A 24 -13.14 19.89 4.37
CA ALA A 24 -12.21 19.84 3.23
C ALA A 24 -10.92 20.55 3.63
N ASP A 25 -9.78 19.89 3.43
CA ASP A 25 -8.48 20.49 3.70
C ASP A 25 -8.30 21.69 2.74
N PRO A 26 -7.97 22.89 3.26
CA PRO A 26 -7.81 24.08 2.42
C PRO A 26 -6.58 24.00 1.50
N ASP A 27 -5.65 23.06 1.72
CA ASP A 27 -4.50 22.88 0.84
C ASP A 27 -4.95 22.34 -0.54
N PRO A 28 -4.79 23.12 -1.64
CA PRO A 28 -5.14 22.65 -2.98
C PRO A 28 -4.37 21.40 -3.39
N ALA A 29 -3.16 21.18 -2.86
CA ALA A 29 -2.35 20.01 -3.15
C ALA A 29 -2.94 18.72 -2.59
N LEU A 30 -3.77 18.81 -1.54
CA LEU A 30 -4.51 17.68 -0.97
C LEU A 30 -5.85 17.42 -1.69
N GLN A 31 -6.29 18.34 -2.56
CA GLN A 31 -7.53 18.22 -3.33
C GLN A 31 -7.32 17.45 -4.64
N GLN A 32 -6.97 16.18 -4.52
CA GLN A 32 -6.86 15.30 -5.68
C GLN A 32 -8.23 14.72 -6.09
N GLN A 33 -8.36 14.41 -7.38
CA GLN A 33 -9.46 13.63 -7.93
C GLN A 33 -8.88 12.44 -8.70
N VAL A 34 -9.16 11.24 -8.20
CA VAL A 34 -8.75 9.99 -8.86
C VAL A 34 -9.80 9.59 -9.89
N SER A 35 -9.42 9.57 -11.16
CA SER A 35 -10.30 9.16 -12.27
C SER A 35 -10.24 7.65 -12.50
N ALA A 36 -11.34 7.06 -12.99
CA ALA A 36 -11.40 5.63 -13.33
C ALA A 36 -10.61 5.31 -14.63
N GLU A 37 -10.27 6.34 -15.40
CA GLU A 37 -9.58 6.26 -16.68
C GLU A 37 -8.06 6.44 -16.55
N GLU A 38 -7.55 6.67 -15.33
CA GLU A 38 -6.12 6.75 -15.08
C GLU A 38 -5.43 5.45 -15.48
N ARG A 39 -4.33 5.56 -16.23
CA ARG A 39 -3.64 4.38 -16.75
C ARG A 39 -2.86 3.67 -15.65
N ILE A 40 -2.76 2.35 -15.76
CA ILE A 40 -1.79 1.54 -15.03
C ILE A 40 -0.60 1.29 -15.95
N ALA A 41 0.61 1.59 -15.49
CA ALA A 41 1.85 1.30 -16.19
C ALA A 41 2.05 -0.22 -16.34
N PRO A 42 2.58 -0.72 -17.46
CA PRO A 42 2.94 -2.13 -17.59
C PRO A 42 3.97 -2.55 -16.52
N ALA A 43 3.85 -3.78 -16.02
CA ALA A 43 4.86 -4.37 -15.16
C ALA A 43 6.24 -4.39 -15.85
N GLY A 44 7.29 -4.09 -15.10
CA GLY A 44 8.67 -3.94 -15.58
C GLY A 44 9.06 -2.50 -15.97
N GLU A 45 8.12 -1.54 -15.95
CA GLU A 45 8.41 -0.11 -16.22
C GLU A 45 9.08 0.56 -15.02
N ARG A 46 10.38 0.26 -14.80
CA ARG A 46 11.18 0.83 -13.71
C ARG A 46 11.17 2.36 -13.75
N THR A 47 10.77 2.98 -12.64
CA THR A 47 10.64 4.43 -12.47
C THR A 47 11.28 4.86 -11.15
N VAL A 48 12.06 5.94 -11.19
CA VAL A 48 12.59 6.59 -9.99
C VAL A 48 11.77 7.86 -9.73
N ILE A 49 11.16 7.96 -8.55
CA ILE A 49 10.45 9.15 -8.09
C ILE A 49 11.36 9.88 -7.10
N SER A 50 11.89 11.04 -7.50
CA SER A 50 12.78 11.85 -6.66
C SER A 50 12.09 13.09 -6.08
N HIS A 51 10.88 13.41 -6.52
CA HIS A 51 10.11 14.57 -6.09
C HIS A 51 8.65 14.42 -6.52
N GLY A 52 7.78 15.29 -5.98
CA GLY A 52 6.37 15.37 -6.36
C GLY A 52 5.47 14.39 -5.61
N HIS A 53 4.17 14.53 -5.83
CA HIS A 53 3.13 13.77 -5.14
C HIS A 53 3.09 12.31 -5.62
N ALA A 54 2.92 11.41 -4.66
CA ALA A 54 2.69 10.00 -4.91
C ALA A 54 1.92 9.39 -3.75
N ASP A 55 0.99 8.49 -4.04
CA ASP A 55 0.20 7.82 -3.02
C ASP A 55 0.21 6.32 -3.17
N LEU A 56 0.38 5.62 -2.06
CA LEU A 56 0.01 4.22 -1.97
C LEU A 56 -1.52 4.09 -2.08
N GLY A 57 -2.02 3.29 -3.01
CA GLY A 57 -3.46 3.13 -3.21
C GLY A 57 -3.83 1.72 -3.65
N ALA A 58 -4.88 1.19 -3.02
CA ALA A 58 -5.46 -0.08 -3.41
C ALA A 58 -6.57 0.14 -4.44
N THR A 59 -6.63 -0.69 -5.47
CA THR A 59 -7.69 -0.67 -6.49
C THR A 59 -8.02 -2.09 -6.94
N TYR A 60 -9.04 -2.25 -7.79
CA TYR A 60 -9.38 -3.55 -8.37
C TYR A 60 -9.12 -3.55 -9.87
N VAL A 61 -8.32 -4.51 -10.32
CA VAL A 61 -8.06 -4.79 -11.74
C VAL A 61 -8.52 -6.21 -12.04
N ASP A 62 -9.39 -6.38 -13.03
CA ASP A 62 -9.96 -7.67 -13.41
C ASP A 62 -10.55 -8.48 -12.21
N GLY A 63 -11.11 -7.75 -11.24
CA GLY A 63 -11.72 -8.32 -10.04
C GLY A 63 -10.74 -8.73 -8.94
N GLN A 64 -9.44 -8.48 -9.09
CA GLN A 64 -8.42 -8.72 -8.08
C GLN A 64 -8.00 -7.42 -7.42
N LEU A 65 -7.84 -7.43 -6.08
CA LEU A 65 -7.22 -6.33 -5.37
C LEU A 65 -5.75 -6.22 -5.79
N VAL A 66 -5.34 -5.02 -6.19
CA VAL A 66 -3.95 -4.68 -6.46
C VAL A 66 -3.58 -3.46 -5.63
N PHE A 67 -2.39 -3.49 -5.04
CA PHE A 67 -1.83 -2.39 -4.27
C PHE A 67 -0.68 -1.77 -5.07
N LEU A 68 -0.84 -0.49 -5.38
CA LEU A 68 -0.01 0.24 -6.34
C LEU A 68 0.42 1.56 -5.72
N VAL A 69 1.28 2.29 -6.43
CA VAL A 69 1.51 3.72 -6.19
C VAL A 69 0.87 4.52 -7.31
N ARG A 70 0.03 5.49 -6.97
CA ARG A 70 -0.42 6.53 -7.90
C ARG A 70 0.65 7.61 -7.93
N ASP A 71 1.35 7.71 -9.05
CA ASP A 71 2.36 8.73 -9.32
C ASP A 71 1.73 9.84 -10.17
N ASP A 72 1.60 11.02 -9.58
CA ASP A 72 1.15 12.25 -10.24
C ASP A 72 2.14 13.39 -10.03
N SER A 73 3.41 13.03 -9.83
CA SER A 73 4.55 13.95 -9.99
C SER A 73 4.60 14.56 -11.40
N GLU A 74 4.03 13.86 -12.39
CA GLU A 74 3.78 14.34 -13.73
C GLU A 74 2.29 14.24 -14.10
N VAL A 75 1.85 15.06 -15.06
CA VAL A 75 0.47 15.06 -15.58
C VAL A 75 0.47 14.49 -17.01
N PRO A 76 -0.36 13.49 -17.33
CA PRO A 76 -1.40 12.87 -16.49
C PRO A 76 -0.85 11.86 -15.46
N PRO A 77 -1.60 11.61 -14.36
CA PRO A 77 -1.24 10.65 -13.33
C PRO A 77 -1.16 9.21 -13.85
N VAL A 78 -0.32 8.40 -13.21
CA VAL A 78 -0.02 7.02 -13.58
C VAL A 78 -0.01 6.12 -12.36
N TRP A 79 -0.78 5.04 -12.38
CA TRP A 79 -0.65 3.98 -11.39
C TRP A 79 0.51 3.06 -11.76
N ARG A 80 1.47 2.89 -10.87
CA ARG A 80 2.68 2.07 -11.07
C ARG A 80 2.73 0.92 -10.08
N HIS A 81 3.33 -0.18 -10.51
CA HIS A 81 3.62 -1.31 -9.63
C HIS A 81 4.74 -0.95 -8.66
N LEU A 82 4.56 -1.23 -7.36
CA LEU A 82 5.54 -0.89 -6.33
C LEU A 82 6.89 -1.60 -6.51
N ASP A 83 6.91 -2.77 -7.16
CA ASP A 83 8.15 -3.46 -7.55
C ASP A 83 8.95 -2.75 -8.64
N ASP A 84 8.30 -1.87 -9.40
CA ASP A 84 8.90 -1.08 -10.47
C ASP A 84 9.15 0.38 -10.07
N VAL A 85 9.01 0.73 -8.78
CA VAL A 85 9.22 2.10 -8.29
C VAL A 85 10.27 2.14 -7.19
N VAL A 86 11.18 3.10 -7.30
CA VAL A 86 12.10 3.49 -6.21
C VAL A 86 11.90 4.97 -5.90
N PHE A 87 11.69 5.27 -4.63
CA PHE A 87 11.71 6.65 -4.13
C PHE A 87 13.15 7.05 -3.83
N GLN A 88 13.68 8.03 -4.55
CA GLN A 88 15.01 8.56 -4.30
C GLN A 88 14.91 9.72 -3.30
N VAL A 89 15.68 9.63 -2.23
CA VAL A 89 15.69 10.59 -1.14
C VAL A 89 17.09 11.21 -1.06
N GLY A 90 17.15 12.50 -1.38
CA GLY A 90 18.37 13.30 -1.41
C GLY A 90 18.66 14.07 -0.11
N ASP A 91 19.60 15.00 -0.19
CA ASP A 91 20.03 15.83 0.95
C ASP A 91 18.93 16.82 1.38
N GLU A 92 18.03 17.20 0.47
CA GLU A 92 16.86 18.05 0.73
C GLU A 92 15.89 17.44 1.74
N ALA A 93 15.93 16.12 1.93
CA ALA A 93 15.10 15.39 2.89
C ALA A 93 15.71 15.33 4.30
N VAL A 94 16.94 15.81 4.50
CA VAL A 94 17.61 15.77 5.80
C VAL A 94 16.96 16.77 6.75
N GLN A 95 16.51 16.28 7.89
CA GLN A 95 15.96 17.10 8.97
C GLN A 95 16.67 16.79 10.29
N THR A 96 16.88 17.81 11.11
CA THR A 96 17.38 17.63 12.47
C THR A 96 16.20 17.40 13.40
N LEU A 97 16.20 16.29 14.14
CA LEU A 97 15.16 16.01 15.13
C LEU A 97 15.14 17.11 16.21
N PRO A 98 13.95 17.57 16.64
CA PRO A 98 13.85 18.50 17.76
C PRO A 98 14.56 17.99 19.01
N GLU A 99 15.09 18.91 19.82
CA GLU A 99 15.73 18.59 21.11
C GLU A 99 14.70 18.24 22.20
N THR A 100 13.75 17.36 21.89
CA THR A 100 12.71 16.84 22.79
C THR A 100 12.69 15.32 22.75
N GLY A 101 12.06 14.67 23.74
CA GLY A 101 11.89 13.21 23.75
C GLY A 101 10.68 12.71 22.93
N ASP A 102 9.94 13.62 22.29
CA ASP A 102 8.68 13.29 21.61
C ASP A 102 8.90 12.34 20.41
N PHE A 103 10.13 12.30 19.88
CA PHE A 103 10.54 11.52 18.70
C PHE A 103 11.41 10.31 19.04
N ASP A 104 11.52 9.92 20.32
CA ASP A 104 12.35 8.78 20.76
C ASP A 104 11.97 7.47 20.05
N PHE A 105 10.72 7.35 19.58
CA PHE A 105 10.24 6.19 18.83
C PHE A 105 10.95 6.00 17.48
N THR A 106 11.53 7.06 16.90
CA THR A 106 12.28 6.99 15.63
C THR A 106 13.59 6.20 15.78
N GLY A 107 14.10 6.05 17.01
CA GLY A 107 15.39 5.43 17.29
C GLY A 107 16.59 6.37 17.19
N ALA A 108 16.43 7.56 16.62
CA ALA A 108 17.44 8.61 16.58
C ALA A 108 17.41 9.48 17.85
N LYS A 109 18.52 10.13 18.17
CA LYS A 109 18.64 10.98 19.35
C LYS A 109 18.11 12.40 19.07
N PRO A 110 17.70 13.14 20.11
CA PRO A 110 17.38 14.56 19.97
C PRO A 110 18.58 15.33 19.37
N GLY A 111 18.33 16.16 18.37
CA GLY A 111 19.37 16.89 17.63
C GLY A 111 20.13 16.07 16.57
N GLU A 112 19.80 14.79 16.37
CA GLU A 112 20.37 13.97 15.31
C GLU A 112 19.70 14.25 13.96
N ASN A 113 20.46 14.09 12.87
CA ASN A 113 19.92 14.21 11.52
C ASN A 113 19.27 12.89 11.10
N VAL A 114 18.09 13.01 10.49
CA VAL A 114 17.30 11.92 9.92
C VAL A 114 16.89 12.26 8.50
N TRP A 115 16.53 11.27 7.69
CA TRP A 115 16.00 11.46 6.34
C TRP A 115 14.49 11.30 6.37
N VAL A 116 13.78 12.34 5.93
CA VAL A 116 12.33 12.43 6.06
C VAL A 116 11.69 12.64 4.69
N ILE A 117 10.82 11.73 4.27
CA ILE A 117 9.77 12.05 3.29
C ILE A 117 8.63 12.71 4.08
N PRO A 118 8.40 14.02 3.92
CA PRO A 118 7.63 14.82 4.86
C PRO A 118 6.12 14.72 4.63
N GLN A 119 5.35 14.94 5.71
CA GLN A 119 3.89 15.07 5.65
C GLN A 119 3.45 16.25 4.79
N THR A 120 4.22 17.35 4.81
CA THR A 120 4.00 18.55 4.00
C THR A 120 5.01 18.57 2.86
N GLU A 121 4.56 18.86 1.64
CA GLU A 121 5.41 18.87 0.45
C GLU A 121 6.67 19.75 0.64
N VAL A 122 7.82 19.20 0.26
CA VAL A 122 9.10 19.90 0.19
C VAL A 122 9.67 19.73 -1.21
N ALA A 123 10.03 20.84 -1.85
CA ALA A 123 10.61 20.83 -3.17
C ALA A 123 11.89 19.96 -3.21
N GLY A 124 11.99 19.07 -4.20
CA GLY A 124 13.13 18.15 -4.34
C GLY A 124 13.08 16.91 -3.45
N VAL A 125 11.97 16.69 -2.73
CA VAL A 125 11.73 15.47 -1.94
C VAL A 125 10.45 14.80 -2.46
N PRO A 126 10.39 13.46 -2.57
CA PRO A 126 9.13 12.79 -2.85
C PRO A 126 8.10 13.14 -1.78
N TRP A 127 6.85 13.32 -2.16
CA TRP A 127 5.75 13.55 -1.23
C TRP A 127 4.87 12.30 -1.24
N LEU A 128 5.19 11.36 -0.34
CA LEU A 128 4.60 10.02 -0.32
C LEU A 128 3.49 9.91 0.72
N GLY A 129 2.29 9.61 0.26
CA GLY A 129 1.09 9.43 1.08
C GLY A 129 0.37 8.12 0.81
N TRP A 130 -0.90 8.10 1.15
CA TRP A 130 -1.83 7.07 0.72
C TRP A 130 -3.20 7.66 0.38
N ASN A 131 -3.92 6.99 -0.51
CA ASN A 131 -5.31 7.31 -0.81
C ASN A 131 -6.19 6.06 -0.91
N THR A 132 -7.48 6.24 -0.65
CA THR A 132 -8.55 5.24 -0.80
C THR A 132 -9.64 5.73 -1.75
N GLN A 133 -9.24 6.56 -2.74
CA GLN A 133 -10.17 7.31 -3.60
C GLN A 133 -10.37 6.66 -4.98
N ALA A 134 -9.65 5.57 -5.29
CA ALA A 134 -9.82 4.84 -6.54
C ALA A 134 -11.30 4.42 -6.76
N PRO A 135 -11.94 4.81 -7.87
CA PRO A 135 -13.35 4.48 -8.09
C PRO A 135 -13.67 2.99 -7.99
N ALA A 136 -12.83 2.14 -8.58
CA ALA A 136 -13.00 0.68 -8.53
C ALA A 136 -12.89 0.10 -7.11
N LEU A 137 -12.15 0.75 -6.20
CA LEU A 137 -12.12 0.40 -4.78
C LEU A 137 -13.43 0.79 -4.11
N LEU A 138 -13.86 2.04 -4.28
CA LEU A 138 -15.04 2.61 -3.62
C LEU A 138 -16.34 1.90 -4.02
N GLU A 139 -16.46 1.46 -5.27
CA GLU A 139 -17.59 0.66 -5.74
C GLU A 139 -17.70 -0.70 -5.04
N ARG A 140 -16.54 -1.28 -4.66
CA ARG A 140 -16.45 -2.63 -4.11
C ARG A 140 -16.35 -2.68 -2.60
N SER A 141 -15.87 -1.63 -1.94
CA SER A 141 -15.73 -1.58 -0.49
C SER A 141 -16.10 -0.21 0.07
N SER A 142 -17.20 -0.18 0.84
CA SER A 142 -17.55 0.97 1.67
C SER A 142 -16.92 0.94 3.06
N ALA A 143 -16.09 -0.07 3.36
CA ALA A 143 -15.55 -0.32 4.70
C ALA A 143 -14.16 0.33 4.94
N GLY A 144 -13.57 0.95 3.90
CA GLY A 144 -12.21 1.47 3.95
C GLY A 144 -11.15 0.38 3.74
N VAL A 145 -9.90 0.73 4.02
CA VAL A 145 -8.72 -0.11 3.78
C VAL A 145 -7.90 -0.19 5.07
N SER A 146 -7.46 -1.39 5.45
CA SER A 146 -6.40 -1.51 6.44
C SER A 146 -5.05 -1.55 5.73
N LEU A 147 -4.17 -0.60 6.02
CA LEU A 147 -2.79 -0.62 5.57
C LEU A 147 -1.94 -1.18 6.70
N GLU A 148 -1.15 -2.20 6.42
CA GLU A 148 -0.35 -2.90 7.43
C GLU A 148 1.14 -2.75 7.12
N PHE A 149 1.91 -2.37 8.14
CA PHE A 149 3.37 -2.51 8.10
C PHE A 149 3.76 -3.95 8.38
N ARG A 150 4.65 -4.46 7.53
CA ARG A 150 5.08 -5.86 7.50
C ARG A 150 6.54 -6.03 7.90
N GLY A 151 7.29 -4.95 8.07
CA GLY A 151 8.70 -4.98 8.41
C GLY A 151 9.51 -4.00 7.57
N HIS A 152 10.74 -3.78 7.98
CA HIS A 152 11.69 -2.90 7.33
C HIS A 152 13.04 -3.61 7.25
N ASP A 153 13.63 -3.63 6.05
CA ASP A 153 15.02 -4.02 5.84
C ASP A 153 15.79 -2.79 5.35
N GLY A 154 16.99 -2.59 5.90
CA GLY A 154 17.88 -1.50 5.51
C GLY A 154 18.68 -1.01 6.72
N PRO A 155 19.63 -0.08 6.50
CA PRO A 155 20.37 0.54 7.59
C PRO A 155 19.47 1.34 8.54
N GLY A 156 19.82 1.39 9.82
CA GLY A 156 19.06 2.16 10.81
C GLY A 156 17.64 1.64 11.07
N ASP A 157 16.79 2.55 11.51
CA ASP A 157 15.38 2.32 11.87
C ASP A 157 14.46 3.07 10.90
N PHE A 158 13.23 2.58 10.78
CA PHE A 158 12.13 3.21 10.04
C PHE A 158 10.96 3.53 10.96
N SER A 159 10.35 4.69 10.79
CA SER A 159 9.06 5.03 11.41
C SER A 159 8.16 5.84 10.49
N LEU A 160 6.86 5.69 10.67
CA LEU A 160 5.81 6.48 10.01
C LEU A 160 4.96 7.16 11.09
N PHE A 161 4.75 8.46 11.01
CA PHE A 161 3.89 9.16 11.97
C PHE A 161 3.19 10.38 11.36
N LEU A 162 2.05 10.75 11.95
CA LEU A 162 1.35 12.00 11.67
C LEU A 162 1.74 13.07 12.68
N GLN A 163 1.86 14.30 12.21
CA GLN A 163 1.99 15.49 13.05
C GLN A 163 0.68 16.30 12.97
N PRO A 164 -0.21 16.21 13.98
CA PRO A 164 -1.51 16.91 13.95
C PRO A 164 -1.44 18.44 14.03
N GLY A 165 -0.23 19.02 14.08
CA GLY A 165 0.02 20.45 14.28
C GLY A 165 -0.13 20.91 15.74
N GLY A 166 0.08 22.21 15.97
CA GLY A 166 0.01 22.82 17.30
C GLY A 166 1.02 22.24 18.29
N PHE A 167 0.61 22.09 19.56
CA PHE A 167 1.40 21.48 20.64
C PHE A 167 1.08 19.98 20.82
N HIS A 168 0.47 19.34 19.83
CA HIS A 168 0.13 17.92 19.90
C HIS A 168 1.38 17.05 19.69
N GLN A 169 1.44 15.94 20.42
CA GLN A 169 2.46 14.93 20.27
C GLN A 169 2.34 14.23 18.91
N PRO A 170 3.47 13.77 18.32
CA PRO A 170 3.44 12.97 17.10
C PRO A 170 2.62 11.69 17.31
N GLN A 171 1.76 11.38 16.34
CA GLN A 171 0.98 10.16 16.33
C GLN A 171 1.74 9.09 15.54
N GLN A 172 2.44 8.22 16.26
CA GLN A 172 3.13 7.08 15.66
C GLN A 172 2.12 6.12 14.99
N LEU A 173 2.40 5.73 13.74
CA LEU A 173 1.63 4.77 12.96
C LEU A 173 2.40 3.45 12.81
N TRP A 174 3.61 3.52 12.25
CA TRP A 174 4.49 2.37 12.05
C TRP A 174 5.87 2.61 12.67
N ASN A 175 6.50 1.55 13.18
CA ASN A 175 7.84 1.61 13.77
C ASN A 175 8.55 0.26 13.65
N SER A 176 9.69 0.23 12.95
CA SER A 176 10.48 -0.98 12.72
C SER A 176 11.01 -1.63 14.00
N ARG A 177 11.11 -0.87 15.10
CA ARG A 177 11.59 -1.34 16.39
C ARG A 177 10.54 -2.12 17.17
N LEU A 178 9.28 -2.10 16.72
CA LEU A 178 8.20 -2.89 17.27
C LEU A 178 8.03 -4.18 16.47
N GLU A 179 7.93 -5.30 17.17
CA GLU A 179 7.72 -6.61 16.55
C GLU A 179 6.30 -6.77 15.99
N GLY A 180 6.18 -7.53 14.91
CA GLY A 180 4.90 -7.95 14.34
C GLY A 180 4.25 -6.94 13.40
N THR A 181 3.10 -7.35 12.85
CA THR A 181 2.31 -6.54 11.93
C THR A 181 1.67 -5.36 12.64
N GLN A 182 1.77 -4.15 12.06
CA GLN A 182 1.18 -2.93 12.62
C GLN A 182 0.10 -2.39 11.67
N PRO A 183 -1.19 -2.64 11.95
CA PRO A 183 -2.29 -2.17 11.09
C PRO A 183 -2.65 -0.71 11.39
N MET A 184 -2.96 0.05 10.35
CA MET A 184 -3.66 1.32 10.41
C MET A 184 -4.90 1.26 9.51
N TRP A 185 -6.06 1.60 10.06
CA TRP A 185 -7.30 1.63 9.29
C TRP A 185 -7.52 3.01 8.68
N VAL A 186 -7.84 3.05 7.40
CA VAL A 186 -8.07 4.25 6.60
C VAL A 186 -9.51 4.26 6.12
N GLN A 187 -10.17 5.39 6.34
CA GLN A 187 -11.54 5.62 5.86
C GLN A 187 -11.63 5.52 4.34
N PRO A 188 -12.79 5.12 3.78
CA PRO A 188 -13.00 5.20 2.34
C PRO A 188 -13.01 6.67 1.88
N ASN A 189 -12.52 6.91 0.66
CA ASN A 189 -12.46 8.23 0.05
C ASN A 189 -11.62 9.24 0.87
N THR A 190 -10.48 8.77 1.38
CA THR A 190 -9.53 9.56 2.17
C THR A 190 -8.20 9.64 1.44
N HIS A 191 -7.52 10.77 1.63
CA HIS A 191 -6.16 11.04 1.19
C HIS A 191 -5.37 11.59 2.38
N THR A 192 -4.17 11.08 2.62
CA THR A 192 -3.34 11.51 3.75
C THR A 192 -1.85 11.33 3.46
N HIS A 193 -1.05 12.35 3.80
CA HIS A 193 0.40 12.25 3.90
C HIS A 193 0.84 12.15 5.35
N ALA A 194 2.03 11.58 5.55
CA ALA A 194 2.66 11.41 6.85
C ALA A 194 4.17 11.58 6.73
N ASN A 195 4.87 11.61 7.87
CA ASN A 195 6.32 11.66 7.88
C ASN A 195 6.88 10.24 7.87
N TRP A 196 7.55 9.85 6.78
CA TRP A 196 8.34 8.63 6.71
C TRP A 196 9.78 8.98 7.09
N VAL A 197 10.25 8.41 8.20
CA VAL A 197 11.56 8.76 8.78
C VAL A 197 12.48 7.55 8.78
N PHE A 198 13.70 7.77 8.32
CA PHE A 198 14.79 6.81 8.29
C PHE A 198 16.01 7.37 9.03
N THR A 199 16.71 6.52 9.77
CA THR A 199 17.87 6.94 10.60
C THR A 199 19.23 6.53 10.04
N GLY A 200 19.28 6.02 8.81
CA GLY A 200 20.53 5.71 8.10
C GLY A 200 20.39 5.91 6.59
N PRO A 201 21.50 6.16 5.87
CA PRO A 201 21.53 6.15 4.41
C PRO A 201 21.66 4.71 3.88
N GLY A 202 21.21 4.48 2.65
CA GLY A 202 21.27 3.19 1.95
C GLY A 202 19.97 2.83 1.25
N VAL A 203 19.82 1.54 0.92
CA VAL A 203 18.56 0.98 0.42
C VAL A 203 17.67 0.58 1.60
N HIS A 204 16.43 1.03 1.58
CA HIS A 204 15.40 0.67 2.55
C HIS A 204 14.21 0.03 1.83
N LEU A 205 13.77 -1.10 2.35
CA LEU A 205 12.63 -1.86 1.87
C LEU A 205 11.59 -1.91 2.99
N VAL A 206 10.42 -1.29 2.75
CA VAL A 206 9.31 -1.27 3.70
C VAL A 206 8.22 -2.19 3.18
N GLY A 207 8.04 -3.33 3.84
CA GLY A 207 6.97 -4.26 3.53
C GLY A 207 5.63 -3.68 3.94
N VAL A 208 4.67 -3.66 3.01
CA VAL A 208 3.33 -3.10 3.21
C VAL A 208 2.27 -4.08 2.70
N ARG A 209 1.10 -4.09 3.34
CA ARG A 209 -0.06 -4.86 2.87
C ARG A 209 -1.32 -4.01 2.89
N ALA A 210 -2.07 -4.04 1.80
CA ALA A 210 -3.45 -3.57 1.79
C ALA A 210 -4.40 -4.73 2.13
N VAL A 211 -5.33 -4.50 3.05
CA VAL A 211 -6.41 -5.44 3.40
C VAL A 211 -7.75 -4.73 3.20
N VAL A 212 -8.58 -5.28 2.32
CA VAL A 212 -9.89 -4.72 1.96
C VAL A 212 -10.97 -5.74 2.19
N LYS A 213 -11.99 -5.38 2.97
CA LYS A 213 -13.23 -6.16 3.07
C LYS A 213 -14.23 -5.59 2.07
N ASP A 214 -14.64 -6.38 1.09
CA ASP A 214 -15.61 -5.95 0.10
C ASP A 214 -17.05 -5.92 0.65
N ASN A 215 -17.98 -5.40 -0.15
CA ASN A 215 -19.39 -5.26 0.20
C ASN A 215 -20.10 -6.63 0.37
N ALA A 216 -19.54 -7.72 -0.17
CA ALA A 216 -20.01 -9.08 0.06
C ALA A 216 -19.43 -9.68 1.36
N GLY A 217 -18.54 -8.97 2.03
CA GLY A 217 -17.88 -9.38 3.26
C GLY A 217 -16.64 -10.24 3.05
N GLN A 218 -16.20 -10.45 1.81
CA GLN A 218 -14.96 -11.16 1.50
C GLN A 218 -13.76 -10.27 1.74
N VAL A 219 -12.69 -10.85 2.30
CA VAL A 219 -11.42 -10.16 2.55
C VAL A 219 -10.47 -10.43 1.40
N HIS A 220 -9.91 -9.34 0.85
CA HIS A 220 -8.90 -9.33 -0.19
C HIS A 220 -7.63 -8.69 0.37
N THR A 221 -6.47 -9.19 -0.02
CA THR A 221 -5.18 -8.70 0.45
C THR A 221 -4.20 -8.59 -0.71
N ASP A 222 -3.34 -7.58 -0.69
CA ASP A 222 -2.16 -7.52 -1.56
C ASP A 222 -0.94 -7.03 -0.78
N ASP A 223 0.15 -7.80 -0.86
CA ASP A 223 1.43 -7.54 -0.19
C ASP A 223 2.40 -6.94 -1.20
N GLN A 224 3.07 -5.85 -0.83
CA GLN A 224 4.01 -5.11 -1.68
C GLN A 224 5.19 -4.60 -0.87
N VAL A 225 6.20 -4.07 -1.54
CA VAL A 225 7.39 -3.46 -0.92
C VAL A 225 7.58 -2.05 -1.46
N VAL A 226 7.60 -1.06 -0.57
CA VAL A 226 8.03 0.30 -0.90
C VAL A 226 9.56 0.32 -0.85
N ARG A 227 10.19 0.77 -1.94
CA ARG A 227 11.65 0.84 -2.06
C ARG A 227 12.11 2.29 -1.98
N ILE A 228 13.05 2.56 -1.10
CA ILE A 228 13.62 3.88 -0.89
C ILE A 228 15.14 3.79 -1.04
N ALA A 229 15.73 4.69 -1.82
CA ALA A 229 17.16 4.86 -1.96
C ALA A 229 17.57 6.19 -1.33
N ILE A 230 18.29 6.13 -0.21
CA ILE A 230 18.71 7.29 0.58
C ILE A 230 20.22 7.49 0.39
N GLY A 231 20.63 8.56 -0.29
CA GLY A 231 22.04 8.85 -0.53
C GLY A 231 22.83 7.74 -1.27
N THR A 232 22.14 6.84 -1.98
CA THR A 232 22.72 5.78 -2.81
C THR A 232 22.09 5.76 -4.20
N ASP A 233 22.66 4.97 -5.12
CA ASP A 233 22.12 4.79 -6.47
C ASP A 233 20.77 4.03 -6.41
N PRO A 234 19.66 4.61 -6.94
CA PRO A 234 18.38 3.92 -7.03
C PRO A 234 18.42 2.57 -7.76
N ALA A 235 19.39 2.35 -8.66
CA ALA A 235 19.59 1.07 -9.32
C ALA A 235 19.80 -0.08 -8.32
N GLU A 236 20.50 0.18 -7.21
CA GLU A 236 20.74 -0.82 -6.15
C GLU A 236 19.42 -1.24 -5.48
N ALA A 237 18.50 -0.30 -5.27
CA ALA A 237 17.22 -0.58 -4.62
C ALA A 237 16.32 -1.48 -5.47
N PHE A 238 16.33 -1.33 -6.80
CA PHE A 238 15.53 -2.18 -7.70
C PHE A 238 15.91 -3.66 -7.61
N ASP A 239 17.18 -3.95 -7.36
CA ASP A 239 17.71 -5.31 -7.36
C ASP A 239 17.80 -5.92 -5.94
N THR A 240 17.43 -5.16 -4.90
CA THR A 240 17.42 -5.63 -3.51
C THR A 240 16.11 -6.34 -3.16
N GLU A 241 16.21 -7.54 -2.59
CA GLU A 241 15.07 -8.34 -2.13
C GLU A 241 14.72 -8.05 -0.68
N PHE A 242 13.43 -7.98 -0.37
CA PHE A 242 12.92 -7.85 1.00
C PHE A 242 12.94 -9.21 1.68
N ALA A 243 13.68 -9.32 2.78
CA ALA A 243 13.83 -10.50 3.62
C ALA A 243 12.76 -10.62 4.71
N GLY A 244 11.95 -9.57 4.92
CA GLY A 244 10.91 -9.50 5.95
C GLY A 244 9.94 -10.70 5.97
N PRO A 245 9.08 -10.79 7.02
CA PRO A 245 8.34 -12.00 7.36
C PRO A 245 7.61 -12.56 6.15
N ALA A 246 8.09 -13.72 5.69
CA ALA A 246 7.83 -14.33 4.38
C ALA A 246 6.53 -13.82 3.75
N ALA A 247 6.67 -12.91 2.77
CA ALA A 247 5.57 -12.58 1.88
C ALA A 247 4.98 -13.91 1.41
N ALA A 248 3.67 -14.10 1.55
CA ALA A 248 3.00 -15.29 1.06
C ALA A 248 3.21 -15.31 -0.46
N GLN A 249 4.27 -16.00 -0.88
CA GLN A 249 4.79 -16.00 -2.23
C GLN A 249 3.62 -16.39 -3.13
N ARG A 250 3.19 -15.46 -4.00
CA ARG A 250 2.21 -15.77 -5.04
C ARG A 250 2.74 -17.00 -5.75
N SER A 251 2.03 -18.11 -5.62
CA SER A 251 2.45 -19.42 -6.11
C SER A 251 2.33 -19.45 -7.63
N THR A 252 3.27 -18.79 -8.31
CA THR A 252 3.32 -18.69 -9.78
C THR A 252 3.78 -19.99 -10.45
N ASN A 253 4.13 -21.04 -9.70
CA ASN A 253 4.70 -22.27 -10.27
C ASN A 253 3.76 -23.48 -10.38
N LEU A 254 2.49 -23.41 -9.96
CA LEU A 254 1.59 -24.57 -10.08
C LEU A 254 0.87 -24.68 -11.43
N VAL A 255 0.69 -23.58 -12.16
CA VAL A 255 0.03 -23.61 -13.48
C VAL A 255 0.99 -24.14 -14.56
N ALA A 256 2.28 -23.77 -14.52
CA ALA A 256 3.28 -24.24 -15.47
C ALA A 256 3.55 -25.76 -15.34
N LEU A 257 3.55 -26.30 -14.12
CA LEU A 257 3.74 -27.74 -13.89
C LEU A 257 2.50 -28.56 -14.30
N GLY A 258 1.30 -28.02 -14.12
CA GLY A 258 0.05 -28.65 -14.54
C GLY A 258 -0.09 -28.75 -16.07
N ILE A 259 0.33 -27.71 -16.81
CA ILE A 259 0.30 -27.71 -18.28
C ILE A 259 1.34 -28.69 -18.84
N ALA A 260 2.56 -28.74 -18.28
CA ALA A 260 3.59 -29.67 -18.73
C ALA A 260 3.20 -31.15 -18.52
N LEU A 261 2.58 -31.48 -17.39
CA LEU A 261 2.09 -32.84 -17.10
C LEU A 261 0.91 -33.24 -18.00
N ALA A 262 -0.02 -32.31 -18.28
CA ALA A 262 -1.15 -32.56 -19.16
C ALA A 262 -0.71 -32.81 -20.62
N VAL A 263 0.23 -32.02 -21.14
CA VAL A 263 0.78 -32.21 -22.50
C VAL A 263 1.57 -33.52 -22.58
N GLY A 264 2.38 -33.85 -21.57
CA GLY A 264 3.12 -35.11 -21.51
C GLY A 264 2.20 -36.34 -21.52
N ALA A 265 1.11 -36.32 -20.74
CA ALA A 265 0.14 -37.42 -20.69
C ALA A 265 -0.59 -37.63 -22.03
N VAL A 266 -0.95 -36.54 -22.73
CA VAL A 266 -1.60 -36.62 -24.05
C VAL A 266 -0.65 -37.20 -25.10
N VAL A 267 0.62 -36.80 -25.12
CA VAL A 267 1.62 -37.32 -26.07
C VAL A 267 1.86 -38.82 -25.86
N VAL A 268 1.98 -39.27 -24.61
CA VAL A 268 2.15 -40.69 -24.29
C VAL A 268 0.91 -41.49 -24.69
N ALA A 269 -0.30 -41.01 -24.40
CA ALA A 269 -1.53 -41.68 -24.78
C ALA A 269 -1.65 -41.84 -26.31
N LEU A 270 -1.32 -40.78 -27.08
CA LEU A 270 -1.33 -40.83 -28.54
C LEU A 270 -0.28 -41.80 -29.09
N ALA A 271 0.92 -41.85 -28.51
CA ALA A 271 1.97 -42.79 -28.90
C ALA A 271 1.56 -44.25 -28.64
N VAL A 272 0.92 -44.54 -27.51
CA VAL A 272 0.41 -45.88 -27.18
C VAL A 272 -0.71 -46.30 -28.14
N ILE A 273 -1.65 -45.40 -28.46
CA ILE A 273 -2.73 -45.67 -29.43
C ILE A 273 -2.15 -45.95 -30.83
N ALA A 274 -1.14 -45.18 -31.26
CA ALA A 274 -0.48 -45.38 -32.54
C ALA A 274 0.26 -46.75 -32.60
N ALA A 275 0.98 -47.11 -31.53
CA ALA A 275 1.67 -48.39 -31.43
C ALA A 275 0.69 -49.59 -31.44
N LEU A 276 -0.43 -49.48 -30.72
CA LEU A 276 -1.48 -50.50 -30.71
C LEU A 276 -2.10 -50.68 -32.10
N ARG A 277 -2.42 -49.58 -32.82
CA ARG A 277 -2.94 -49.64 -34.20
C ARG A 277 -1.93 -50.24 -35.18
N ALA A 278 -0.65 -49.92 -35.04
CA ALA A 278 0.41 -50.49 -35.87
C ALA A 278 0.57 -52.01 -35.64
N SER A 279 0.46 -52.46 -34.38
CA SER A 279 0.54 -53.88 -34.03
C SER A 279 -0.63 -54.70 -34.57
N GLN A 280 -1.84 -54.13 -34.59
CA GLN A 280 -3.04 -54.78 -35.13
C GLN A 280 -3.01 -54.90 -36.66
N ARG A 281 -2.41 -53.93 -37.36
CA ARG A 281 -2.23 -53.99 -38.82
C ARG A 281 -1.19 -55.02 -39.26
N ARG A 282 -0.23 -55.38 -38.41
CA ARG A 282 0.77 -56.43 -38.70
C ARG A 282 0.27 -57.86 -38.44
N ARG A 283 -0.91 -58.03 -37.84
CA ARG A 283 -1.54 -59.33 -37.51
C ARG A 283 -2.68 -59.73 -38.45
N LYS A 284 -2.91 -58.98 -39.53
CA LYS A 284 -3.77 -59.35 -40.66
C LYS A 284 -2.88 -59.54 -41.88
#